data_AF-A0AAX1QE87-F1
#
_entry.id   AF-A0AAX1QE87-F1
#
_cell.length_a   1.000
_cell.length_b   1.000
_cell.length_c   1.000
_cell.angle_alpha   90.00
_cell.angle_beta   90.00
_cell.angle_gamma   90.00
#
_symmetry.space_group_name_H-M   'P 1'
#
loop_
_entity.id
_entity.type
_entity.pdbx_description
1 polymer ?
#
loop_
_entity_poly.entity_id
_entity_poly.type
_entity_poly.pdbx_seq_one_letter_code
_entity_poly.pdbx_strand_id
1 'polypeptide(L)' 'MFNTFSVKGQEFMCIDSNVKLEFTFTPSFSLFITCDSEEEINRLYKNLTAGGGVLMPLDNHGFSKKFGVSRQLNLPN' A
#
# COMPACT_ATOMS: atom_id res chain seq x y z
N MET A 1 2.88 -20.44 11.48
CA MET A 1 1.40 -20.50 11.31
C MET A 1 1.07 -19.81 10.00
N PHE A 2 0.02 -20.21 9.28
CA PHE A 2 -0.45 -19.48 8.09
C PHE A 2 -1.87 -18.97 8.32
N ASN A 3 -2.19 -17.81 7.77
CA ASN A 3 -3.52 -17.22 7.85
C ASN A 3 -3.87 -16.53 6.51
N THR A 4 -5.15 -16.31 6.27
CA THR A 4 -5.64 -15.56 5.12
C THR A 4 -6.46 -14.35 5.58
N PHE A 5 -6.42 -13.29 4.79
CA PHE A 5 -7.23 -12.09 4.99
C PHE A 5 -7.52 -11.41 3.65
N SER A 6 -8.53 -10.54 3.62
CA SER A 6 -8.90 -9.81 2.41
C SER A 6 -8.64 -8.30 2.55
N VAL A 7 -8.14 -7.67 1.49
CA VAL A 7 -8.01 -6.22 1.36
C VAL A 7 -8.69 -5.78 0.07
N LYS A 8 -9.71 -4.92 0.17
CA LYS A 8 -10.60 -4.51 -0.96
C LYS A 8 -11.04 -5.70 -1.85
N GLY A 9 -11.36 -6.84 -1.24
CA GLY A 9 -11.83 -8.04 -1.94
C GLY A 9 -10.73 -8.94 -2.49
N GLN A 10 -9.46 -8.51 -2.49
CA GLN A 10 -8.32 -9.36 -2.85
C GLN A 10 -7.89 -10.19 -1.64
N GLU A 11 -7.84 -11.52 -1.77
CA GLU A 11 -7.30 -12.39 -0.74
C GLU A 11 -5.77 -12.40 -0.73
N PHE A 12 -5.23 -12.40 0.49
CA PHE A 12 -3.81 -12.49 0.79
C PHE A 12 -3.58 -13.60 1.80
N MET A 13 -2.48 -14.33 1.61
CA MET A 13 -1.99 -15.31 2.58
C MET A 13 -0.74 -14.75 3.26
N CYS A 14 -0.69 -14.87 4.57
CA CYS A 14 0.51 -14.56 5.35
C CYS A 14 0.98 -15.79 6.10
N ILE A 15 2.30 -15.92 6.24
CA ILE A 15 2.95 -17.00 6.99
C ILE A 15 3.98 -16.39 7.93
N ASP A 16 4.04 -16.93 9.14
CA ASP A 16 5.13 -16.64 10.07
C ASP A 16 6.27 -17.63 9.84
N SER A 17 7.47 -17.10 9.59
CA SER A 17 8.71 -17.87 9.55
C SER A 17 9.45 -17.73 10.88
N ASN A 18 9.72 -18.85 11.55
CA ASN A 18 10.57 -18.88 12.74
C ASN A 18 12.07 -18.84 12.41
N VAL A 19 12.42 -18.87 11.12
CA VAL A 19 13.79 -18.79 10.62
C VAL A 19 14.04 -17.39 10.08
N LYS A 20 15.20 -16.81 10.42
CA LYS A 20 15.67 -15.55 9.86
C LYS A 20 15.96 -15.74 8.38
N LEU A 21 15.26 -14.98 7.53
CA LEU A 21 15.48 -14.95 6.10
C LEU A 21 16.44 -13.81 5.76
N GLU A 22 17.32 -14.01 4.79
CA GLU A 22 18.27 -12.98 4.33
C GLU A 22 17.65 -11.98 3.35
N PHE A 23 16.36 -12.12 3.04
CA PHE A 23 15.61 -11.19 2.19
C PHE A 23 14.49 -10.52 2.97
N THR A 24 14.15 -9.30 2.53
CA THR A 24 13.03 -8.52 3.05
C THR A 24 12.18 -8.02 1.88
N PHE A 25 11.03 -7.43 2.18
CA PHE A 25 10.17 -6.82 1.17
C PHE A 25 10.92 -5.71 0.41
N THR A 26 10.80 -5.73 -0.91
CA THR A 26 11.39 -4.73 -1.81
C THR A 26 10.28 -4.00 -2.57
N PRO A 27 10.54 -2.79 -3.08
CA PRO A 27 9.59 -2.07 -3.94
C PRO A 27 9.18 -2.82 -5.22
N SER A 28 9.92 -3.87 -5.62
CA SER A 28 9.56 -4.74 -6.75
C SER A 28 8.24 -5.50 -6.54
N PHE A 29 7.80 -5.62 -5.29
CA PHE A 29 6.46 -6.07 -4.93
C PHE A 29 5.73 -4.95 -4.19
N SER A 30 4.60 -4.49 -4.73
CA SER A 30 3.78 -3.44 -4.13
C SER A 30 2.30 -3.76 -4.25
N LEU A 31 1.52 -3.24 -3.29
CA LEU A 31 0.07 -3.22 -3.37
C LEU A 31 -0.35 -1.90 -4.02
N PHE A 32 -1.20 -1.99 -5.03
CA PHE A 32 -1.85 -0.84 -5.66
C PHE A 32 -3.29 -0.77 -5.16
N ILE A 33 -3.64 0.33 -4.49
CA ILE A 33 -4.98 0.53 -3.93
C ILE A 33 -5.66 1.68 -4.65
N THR A 34 -6.73 1.35 -5.39
CA THR A 34 -7.68 2.34 -5.90
C THR A 34 -8.59 2.80 -4.76
N CYS A 35 -8.55 4.09 -4.45
CA CYS A 35 -9.38 4.74 -3.44
C CYS A 35 -10.63 5.33 -4.10
N ASP A 36 -11.71 5.40 -3.34
CA ASP A 36 -13.04 5.84 -3.81
C ASP A 36 -13.36 7.27 -3.35
N SER A 37 -12.61 7.81 -2.37
CA SER A 37 -12.77 9.20 -1.90
C SER A 37 -11.46 9.85 -1.45
N GLU A 38 -11.49 11.19 -1.31
CA GLU A 38 -10.36 11.96 -0.77
C GLU A 38 -10.09 11.64 0.70
N GLU A 39 -11.14 11.41 1.48
CA GLU A 39 -11.03 11.04 2.89
C GLU A 39 -10.34 9.67 3.03
N GLU A 40 -10.69 8.71 2.17
CA GLU A 40 -10.07 7.39 2.16
C GLU A 40 -8.57 7.50 1.84
N ILE A 41 -8.20 8.17 0.75
CA ILE A 41 -6.79 8.24 0.33
C ILE A 41 -5.94 9.02 1.34
N ASN A 42 -6.46 10.11 1.92
CA ASN A 42 -5.75 10.87 2.94
C ASN A 42 -5.54 10.04 4.22
N ARG A 43 -6.57 9.29 4.66
CA ARG A 43 -6.49 8.40 5.83
C ARG A 43 -5.49 7.27 5.61
N LEU A 44 -5.57 6.60 4.46
CA LEU A 44 -4.66 5.51 4.10
C LEU A 44 -3.22 6.01 3.98
N TYR A 45 -3.01 7.13 3.30
CA TYR A 45 -1.68 7.73 3.15
C TYR A 45 -1.06 8.05 4.51
N LYS A 46 -1.79 8.71 5.43
CA LYS A 46 -1.31 9.00 6.77
C LYS A 46 -0.87 7.75 7.55
N ASN A 47 -1.67 6.68 7.48
CA ASN A 47 -1.39 5.46 8.22
C ASN A 47 -0.28 4.61 7.57
N LEU A 48 -0.21 4.55 6.25
CA LEU A 48 0.77 3.76 5.49
C LEU A 48 2.15 4.42 5.41
N THR A 49 2.23 5.71 5.74
CA THR A 49 3.51 6.44 5.84
C THR A 49 4.03 6.49 7.27
N ALA A 50 3.19 6.22 8.27
CA ALA A 50 3.60 6.12 9.66
C ALA A 50 4.52 4.90 9.86
N GLY A 51 5.83 5.15 10.03
CA GLY A 51 6.85 4.11 10.17
C GLY A 51 7.36 3.51 8.85
N GLY A 52 6.95 4.05 7.70
CA GLY A 52 7.37 3.62 6.37
C GLY A 52 8.13 4.70 5.60
N GLY A 53 8.70 4.33 4.45
CA GLY A 53 9.31 5.27 3.53
C GLY A 53 8.30 5.84 2.52
N VAL A 54 8.37 7.14 2.26
CA VAL A 54 7.67 7.79 1.15
C VAL A 54 8.61 7.85 -0.05
N LEU A 55 8.31 7.12 -1.12
CA LEU A 55 9.05 7.17 -2.38
C LEU A 55 8.51 8.27 -3.31
N MET A 56 7.20 8.50 -3.25
CA MET A 56 6.52 9.55 -4.02
C MET A 56 5.43 10.17 -3.14
N PRO A 57 5.48 11.49 -2.88
CA PRO A 57 4.45 12.18 -2.12
C PRO A 57 3.07 12.06 -2.77
N LEU A 58 2.03 12.09 -1.94
CA LEU A 58 0.65 12.10 -2.43
C LEU A 58 0.34 13.46 -3.06
N ASP A 59 0.19 13.49 -4.38
CA ASP A 59 -0.11 14.72 -5.12
C ASP A 59 -0.90 14.41 -6.41
N ASN A 60 -1.36 15.45 -7.10
CA ASN A 60 -1.92 15.33 -8.44
C ASN A 60 -0.78 15.27 -9.47
N HIS A 61 -0.66 14.13 -10.14
CA HIS A 61 0.38 13.88 -11.15
C HIS A 61 -0.17 13.93 -12.59
N GLY A 62 -1.36 14.50 -12.80
CA GLY A 62 -1.99 14.70 -14.11
C GLY A 62 -2.77 13.51 -14.65
N PHE A 63 -2.46 12.28 -14.23
CA PHE A 63 -3.19 11.07 -14.63
C PHE A 63 -4.28 10.65 -13.63
N SER A 64 -4.24 11.19 -12.42
CA SER A 64 -5.18 10.89 -11.33
C SER A 64 -5.34 12.11 -10.44
N LYS A 65 -6.49 12.22 -9.77
CA LYS A 65 -6.77 13.30 -8.82
C LYS A 65 -5.74 13.37 -7.70
N LYS A 66 -5.33 12.21 -7.16
CA LYS A 66 -4.19 12.05 -6.23
C LYS A 66 -3.51 10.70 -6.43
N PHE A 67 -2.18 10.69 -6.43
CA PHE A 67 -1.37 9.47 -6.49
C PHE A 67 -0.10 9.61 -5.62
N GLY A 68 0.30 8.53 -4.96
CA GLY A 68 1.49 8.50 -4.11
C GLY A 68 2.03 7.09 -3.87
N VAL A 69 3.28 6.98 -3.44
CA VAL A 69 4.00 5.69 -3.28
C VAL A 69 4.63 5.57 -1.90
N SER A 70 4.01 4.77 -1.04
CA SER A 70 4.65 4.06 0.10
C SER A 70 4.28 2.56 0.05
N ARG A 71 3.00 2.30 -0.23
CA ARG A 71 2.39 1.15 -0.90
C ARG A 71 1.37 1.79 -1.86
N GLN A 72 1.56 1.71 -3.17
CA GLN A 72 0.96 2.60 -4.18
C GLN A 72 -0.54 2.92 -3.95
N LEU A 73 -0.90 4.20 -3.87
CA LEU A 73 -2.27 4.69 -3.67
C LEU A 73 -2.72 5.52 -4.87
N ASN A 74 -3.94 5.29 -5.35
CA ASN A 74 -4.49 5.97 -6.52
C ASN A 74 -5.95 6.38 -6.30
N LEU A 75 -6.27 7.66 -6.44
CA LEU A 75 -7.66 8.14 -6.51
C LEU A 75 -7.94 8.56 -7.97
N PRO A 76 -8.77 7.80 -8.72
CA PRO A 76 -9.07 8.11 -10.12
C PRO A 76 -9.89 9.41 -10.24
N ASN A 77 -9.98 9.91 -11.49
CA ASN A 77 -10.72 11.12 -11.85
C ASN A 77 -12.24 10.95 -11.69
#